data_AF-A0A183DCD5-F1
#
_entry.id   AF-A0A183DCD5-F1
#
_cell.length_a   1.000
_cell.length_b   1.000
_cell.length_c   1.000
_cell.angle_alpha   90.00
_cell.angle_beta   90.00
_cell.angle_gamma   90.00
#
_symmetry.space_group_name_H-M   'P 1'
#
loop_
_entity.id
_entity.type
_entity.pdbx_description
1 polymer ?
#
loop_
_entity_poly.entity_id
_entity_poly.type
_entity_poly.pdbx_seq_one_letter_code
_entity_poly.pdbx_strand_id
1 'polypeptide(L)'
;LQERVDIETSYSKCLQAYNDKWSTHIGGLAASALQDVWRDVLEESMELQRLHGHVRDRICEEILKTIALYLKDNHHPSPFRASKELREIEEDFERAQRTWRRQYEKVEKAKKAFHAASKAERTAQVQMRNACGDATISLDIESKQRDRYQKCQDELAKTERAYCATLENLNNMKKSYISHMSDVC
;
A
#
# COMPACT_ATOMS: atom_id res chain seq x y z
N LEU A 1 -22.03 7.62 13.03
CA LEU A 1 -23.29 6.90 13.35
C LEU A 1 -23.68 7.07 14.82
N GLN A 2 -22.76 6.90 15.77
CA GLN A 2 -23.05 7.17 17.19
C GLN A 2 -23.57 8.60 17.44
N GLU A 3 -22.91 9.61 16.89
CA GLU A 3 -23.38 11.00 16.97
C GLU A 3 -24.82 11.19 16.46
N ARG A 4 -25.20 10.43 15.42
CA ARG A 4 -26.57 10.45 14.91
C ARG A 4 -27.55 9.83 15.89
N VAL A 5 -27.21 8.66 16.46
CA VAL A 5 -27.99 8.01 17.53
C VAL A 5 -28.20 8.97 18.71
N ASP A 6 -27.19 9.74 19.07
CA ASP A 6 -27.26 10.71 20.17
C ASP A 6 -28.23 11.86 19.85
N ILE A 7 -28.21 12.36 18.60
CA ILE A 7 -29.18 13.37 18.13
C ILE A 7 -30.61 12.82 18.16
N GLU A 8 -30.84 11.63 17.61
CA GLU A 8 -32.16 10.98 17.59
C GLU A 8 -32.70 10.77 19.01
N THR A 9 -31.82 10.33 19.92
CA THR A 9 -32.14 10.11 21.34
C THR A 9 -32.46 11.43 22.05
N SER A 10 -31.67 12.48 21.79
CA SER A 10 -31.89 13.81 22.38
C SER A 10 -33.22 14.41 21.92
N TYR A 11 -33.50 14.35 20.62
CA TYR A 11 -34.75 14.88 20.06
C TYR A 11 -35.96 14.11 20.59
N SER A 12 -35.88 12.78 20.67
CA SER A 12 -36.93 11.95 21.27
C SER A 12 -37.20 12.33 22.73
N LYS A 13 -36.16 12.62 23.54
CA LYS A 13 -36.31 13.09 24.93
C LYS A 13 -36.95 14.48 25.00
N CYS A 14 -36.59 15.39 24.09
CA CYS A 14 -37.19 16.71 24.02
C CYS A 14 -38.69 16.64 23.67
N LEU A 15 -39.09 15.76 22.74
CA LEU A 15 -40.49 15.54 22.39
C LEU A 15 -41.27 14.94 23.57
N GLN A 16 -40.71 13.98 24.30
CA GLN A 16 -41.34 13.45 25.51
C GLN A 16 -41.54 14.55 26.56
N ALA A 17 -40.50 15.33 26.85
CA ALA A 17 -40.58 16.42 27.83
C ALA A 17 -41.57 17.52 27.41
N TYR A 18 -41.64 17.82 26.11
CA TYR A 18 -42.66 18.71 25.55
C TYR A 18 -44.07 18.14 25.78
N ASN A 19 -44.28 16.86 25.46
CA ASN A 19 -45.57 16.20 25.62
C ASN A 19 -46.02 16.19 27.09
N ASP A 20 -45.19 15.71 28.00
CA ASP A 20 -45.51 15.60 29.43
C ASP A 20 -45.89 16.96 30.03
N LYS A 21 -45.13 18.00 29.66
CA LYS A 21 -45.38 19.37 30.10
C LYS A 21 -46.74 19.86 29.62
N TRP A 22 -47.04 19.74 28.34
CA TRP A 22 -48.26 20.33 27.76
C TRP A 22 -49.51 19.50 28.01
N SER A 23 -49.39 18.17 28.12
CA SER A 23 -50.47 17.26 28.51
C SER A 23 -51.13 17.69 29.82
N THR A 24 -50.31 18.09 30.81
CA THR A 24 -50.80 18.60 32.10
C THR A 24 -51.62 19.89 31.96
N HIS A 25 -51.18 20.82 31.12
CA HIS A 25 -51.87 22.09 30.91
C HIS A 25 -53.18 21.89 30.13
N ILE A 26 -53.15 21.06 29.10
CA ILE A 26 -54.30 20.78 28.23
C ILE A 26 -55.38 19.98 28.97
N GLY A 27 -54.99 19.06 29.85
CA GLY A 27 -55.92 18.33 30.73
C GLY A 27 -56.71 19.23 31.69
N GLY A 28 -56.19 20.43 32.02
CA GLY A 28 -56.88 21.42 32.85
C GLY A 28 -57.83 22.37 32.09
N LEU A 29 -57.88 22.30 30.75
CA LEU A 29 -58.78 23.13 29.94
C LEU A 29 -60.21 22.60 29.97
N ALA A 30 -61.18 23.51 29.75
CA ALA A 30 -62.57 23.12 29.55
C ALA A 30 -62.75 22.35 28.24
N ALA A 31 -63.61 21.32 28.28
CA ALA A 31 -63.96 20.51 27.12
C ALA A 31 -64.45 21.40 25.96
N SER A 32 -63.68 21.40 24.87
CA SER A 32 -63.92 22.25 23.71
C SER A 32 -63.15 21.73 22.50
N ALA A 33 -63.59 22.10 21.30
CA ALA A 33 -62.87 21.79 20.06
C ALA A 33 -61.41 22.28 20.09
N LEU A 34 -61.13 23.37 20.82
CA LEU A 34 -59.77 23.85 21.01
C LEU A 34 -58.92 22.88 21.85
N GLN A 35 -59.49 22.31 22.92
CA GLN A 35 -58.80 21.29 23.71
C GLN A 35 -58.51 20.05 22.86
N ASP A 36 -59.43 19.67 21.98
CA ASP A 36 -59.28 18.51 21.10
C ASP A 36 -58.12 18.70 20.12
N VAL A 37 -58.06 19.84 19.42
CA VAL A 37 -56.94 20.18 18.51
C VAL A 37 -55.60 20.18 19.23
N TRP A 38 -55.54 20.67 20.47
CA TRP A 38 -54.31 20.64 21.25
C TRP A 38 -53.89 19.22 21.63
N ARG A 39 -54.83 18.30 21.87
CA ARG A 39 -54.49 16.88 22.07
C ARG A 39 -53.96 16.24 20.79
N ASP A 40 -54.52 16.57 19.63
CA ASP A 40 -54.03 16.07 18.34
C ASP A 40 -52.57 16.49 18.09
N VAL A 41 -52.20 17.74 18.43
CA VAL A 41 -50.81 18.22 18.34
C VAL A 41 -49.86 17.44 19.26
N LEU A 42 -50.33 17.08 20.46
CA LEU A 42 -49.55 16.25 21.37
C LEU A 42 -49.40 14.81 20.85
N GLU A 43 -50.45 14.24 20.27
CA GLU A 43 -50.40 12.92 19.65
C GLU A 43 -49.39 12.88 18.49
N GLU A 44 -49.41 13.88 17.61
CA GLU A 44 -48.43 13.99 16.51
C GLU A 44 -46.99 14.08 17.04
N SER A 45 -46.76 14.80 18.16
CA SER A 45 -45.43 14.87 18.77
C SER A 45 -44.93 13.51 19.27
N MET A 46 -45.83 12.63 19.72
CA MET A 46 -45.51 11.26 20.14
C MET A 46 -45.26 10.34 18.95
N GLU A 47 -46.02 10.49 17.86
CA GLU A 47 -45.77 9.75 16.61
C GLU A 47 -44.44 10.13 15.99
N LEU A 48 -44.08 11.42 16.00
CA LEU A 48 -42.77 11.89 15.57
C LEU A 48 -41.67 11.30 16.45
N GLN A 49 -41.83 11.32 17.78
CA GLN A 49 -40.89 10.68 18.71
C GLN A 49 -40.70 9.19 18.40
N ARG A 50 -41.79 8.47 18.11
CA ARG A 50 -41.75 7.05 17.73
C ARG A 50 -40.95 6.84 16.44
N LEU A 51 -41.14 7.70 15.44
CA LEU A 51 -40.39 7.63 14.18
C LEU A 51 -38.88 7.84 14.40
N HIS A 52 -38.50 8.85 15.18
CA HIS A 52 -37.10 9.09 15.55
C HIS A 52 -36.51 7.92 16.37
N GLY A 53 -37.31 7.30 17.24
CA GLY A 53 -36.97 6.06 17.93
C GLY A 53 -36.67 4.91 16.97
N HIS A 54 -37.51 4.71 15.95
CA HIS A 54 -37.27 3.70 14.92
C HIS A 54 -35.99 3.96 14.12
N VAL A 55 -35.70 5.21 13.78
CA VAL A 55 -34.45 5.59 13.09
C VAL A 55 -33.24 5.26 13.94
N ARG A 56 -33.27 5.63 15.23
CA ARG A 56 -32.22 5.28 16.20
C ARG A 56 -32.01 3.77 16.27
N ASP A 57 -33.08 3.01 16.47
CA ASP A 57 -33.01 1.56 16.66
C ASP A 57 -32.50 0.87 15.42
N ARG A 58 -32.90 1.32 14.22
CA ARG A 58 -32.35 0.83 12.96
C ARG A 58 -30.84 1.07 12.86
N ILE A 59 -30.36 2.25 13.26
CA ILE A 59 -28.92 2.53 13.26
C ILE A 59 -28.17 1.59 14.22
N CYS A 60 -28.68 1.43 15.45
CA CYS A 60 -28.04 0.62 16.48
C CYS A 60 -28.06 -0.88 16.18
N GLU A 61 -29.23 -1.39 15.84
CA GLU A 61 -29.50 -2.83 15.81
C GLU A 61 -29.25 -3.45 14.45
N GLU A 62 -29.38 -2.69 13.36
CA GLU A 62 -29.16 -3.18 11.99
C GLU A 62 -27.81 -2.69 11.46
N ILE A 63 -27.63 -1.37 11.34
CA ILE A 63 -26.50 -0.79 10.60
C ILE A 63 -25.18 -1.01 11.33
N LEU A 64 -25.10 -0.63 12.62
CA LEU A 64 -23.87 -0.78 13.40
C LEU A 64 -23.46 -2.24 13.55
N LYS A 65 -24.42 -3.16 13.75
CA LYS A 65 -24.13 -4.59 13.82
C LYS A 65 -23.65 -5.15 12.48
N THR A 66 -24.24 -4.72 11.37
CA THR A 66 -23.80 -5.11 10.03
C THR A 66 -22.36 -4.66 9.76
N ILE A 67 -22.03 -3.41 10.11
CA ILE A 67 -20.66 -2.89 10.01
C ILE A 67 -19.71 -3.68 10.90
N ALA A 68 -20.10 -3.97 12.15
CA ALA A 68 -19.27 -4.73 13.08
C ALA A 68 -18.99 -6.16 12.58
N LEU A 69 -20.00 -6.84 12.03
CA LEU A 69 -19.85 -8.15 11.40
C LEU A 69 -18.92 -8.08 10.19
N TYR A 70 -19.14 -7.11 9.30
CA TYR A 70 -18.28 -6.90 8.15
C TYR A 70 -16.81 -6.68 8.55
N LEU A 71 -16.55 -5.83 9.55
CA LEU A 71 -15.20 -5.59 10.05
C LEU A 71 -14.59 -6.85 10.66
N LYS A 72 -15.35 -7.61 11.44
CA LYS A 72 -14.89 -8.87 12.02
C LYS A 72 -14.49 -9.88 10.96
N ASP A 73 -15.25 -9.98 9.88
CA ASP A 73 -15.05 -11.00 8.84
C ASP A 73 -13.99 -10.60 7.80
N ASN A 74 -13.73 -9.30 7.63
CA ASN A 74 -12.85 -8.78 6.58
C ASN A 74 -11.55 -8.15 7.12
N HIS A 75 -11.44 -7.93 8.43
CA HIS A 75 -10.25 -7.35 9.03
C HIS A 75 -9.83 -8.13 10.28
N HIS A 76 -8.66 -8.77 10.19
CA HIS A 76 -8.11 -9.60 11.25
C HIS A 76 -6.86 -8.92 11.86
N PRO A 77 -7.05 -8.01 12.84
CA PRO A 77 -5.95 -7.33 13.50
C PRO A 77 -5.10 -8.29 14.33
N SER A 78 -3.80 -7.99 14.44
CA SER A 78 -2.86 -8.73 15.28
C SER A 78 -2.25 -7.81 16.33
N PRO A 79 -2.17 -8.22 17.62
CA PRO A 79 -1.65 -7.36 18.69
C PRO A 79 -0.14 -7.09 18.60
N PHE A 80 0.61 -7.92 17.85
CA PHE A 80 2.07 -7.84 17.75
C PHE A 80 2.58 -7.59 16.33
N ARG A 81 1.68 -7.56 15.33
CA ARG A 81 2.04 -7.46 13.90
C ARG A 81 0.96 -6.68 13.15
N ALA A 82 1.25 -6.32 11.90
CA ALA A 82 0.23 -5.86 10.95
C ALA A 82 -0.94 -6.84 10.83
N SER A 83 -2.10 -6.36 10.35
CA SER A 83 -3.27 -7.20 10.12
C SER A 83 -2.96 -8.31 9.11
N LYS A 84 -3.72 -9.40 9.20
CA LYS A 84 -3.52 -10.57 8.33
C LYS A 84 -3.56 -10.18 6.86
N GLU A 85 -4.52 -9.35 6.46
CA GLU A 85 -4.72 -8.93 5.06
C GLU A 85 -3.53 -8.15 4.54
N LEU A 86 -3.02 -7.19 5.33
CA LEU A 86 -1.85 -6.41 4.94
C LEU A 86 -0.62 -7.32 4.77
N ARG A 87 -0.43 -8.26 5.68
CA ARG A 87 0.67 -9.23 5.60
C ARG A 87 0.57 -10.14 4.39
N GLU A 88 -0.63 -10.63 4.07
CA GLU A 88 -0.85 -11.48 2.90
C GLU A 88 -0.50 -10.73 1.60
N ILE A 89 -0.92 -9.47 1.49
CA ILE A 89 -0.57 -8.59 0.36
C ILE A 89 0.96 -8.36 0.29
N GLU A 90 1.62 -8.06 1.41
CA GLU A 90 3.08 -7.90 1.46
C GLU A 90 3.81 -9.19 1.04
N GLU A 91 3.36 -10.34 1.51
CA GLU A 91 3.91 -11.64 1.16
C GLU A 91 3.70 -11.96 -0.33
N ASP A 92 2.57 -11.57 -0.91
CA ASP A 92 2.29 -11.69 -2.34
C ASP A 92 3.18 -10.80 -3.20
N PHE A 93 3.37 -9.53 -2.83
CA PHE A 93 4.31 -8.64 -3.51
C PHE A 93 5.75 -9.17 -3.43
N GLU A 94 6.18 -9.66 -2.27
CA GLU A 94 7.50 -10.24 -2.11
C GLU A 94 7.66 -11.49 -3.00
N ARG A 95 6.64 -12.36 -3.08
CA ARG A 95 6.63 -13.51 -3.99
C ARG A 95 6.72 -13.09 -5.46
N ALA A 96 5.87 -12.16 -5.90
CA ALA A 96 5.82 -11.67 -7.27
C ALA A 96 7.14 -11.01 -7.70
N GLN A 97 7.80 -10.27 -6.81
CA GLN A 97 9.06 -9.58 -7.10
C GLN A 97 10.30 -10.46 -6.97
N ARG A 98 10.27 -11.54 -6.18
CA ARG A 98 11.46 -12.30 -5.74
C ARG A 98 12.40 -12.68 -6.88
N THR A 99 11.87 -13.28 -7.94
CA THR A 99 12.68 -13.81 -9.05
C THR A 99 13.30 -12.66 -9.85
N TRP A 100 12.53 -11.60 -10.12
CA TRP A 100 13.02 -10.43 -10.82
C TRP A 100 14.11 -9.70 -10.01
N ARG A 101 13.90 -9.52 -8.69
CA ARG A 101 14.88 -8.93 -7.76
C ARG A 101 16.21 -9.69 -7.80
N ARG A 102 16.19 -11.02 -7.70
CA ARG A 102 17.39 -11.87 -7.78
C ARG A 102 18.12 -11.71 -9.11
N GLN A 103 17.40 -11.59 -10.22
CA GLN A 103 18.02 -11.38 -11.52
C GLN A 103 18.61 -9.97 -11.65
N TYR A 104 17.94 -8.95 -11.10
CA TYR A 104 18.42 -7.58 -11.05
C TYR A 104 19.73 -7.47 -10.23
N GLU A 105 19.83 -8.16 -9.09
CA GLU A 105 21.06 -8.22 -8.30
C GLU A 105 22.24 -8.83 -9.09
N LYS A 106 21.98 -9.85 -9.92
CA LYS A 106 23.00 -10.42 -10.83
C LYS A 106 23.45 -9.42 -11.88
N VAL A 107 22.52 -8.66 -12.47
CA VAL A 107 22.82 -7.58 -13.42
C VAL A 107 23.73 -6.54 -12.76
N GLU A 108 23.39 -6.08 -11.55
CA GLU A 108 24.20 -5.10 -10.84
C GLU A 108 25.61 -5.63 -10.49
N LYS A 109 25.74 -6.92 -10.14
CA LYS A 109 27.05 -7.56 -9.94
C LYS A 109 27.86 -7.63 -11.25
N ALA A 110 27.25 -8.03 -12.36
CA ALA A 110 27.91 -8.13 -13.65
C ALA A 110 28.32 -6.76 -14.20
N LYS A 111 27.48 -5.74 -14.05
CA LYS A 111 27.76 -4.34 -14.38
C LYS A 111 28.99 -3.81 -13.64
N LYS A 112 29.08 -4.07 -12.33
CA LYS A 112 30.25 -3.68 -11.52
C LYS A 112 31.53 -4.37 -12.01
N ALA A 113 31.46 -5.66 -12.33
CA ALA A 113 32.60 -6.42 -12.86
C ALA A 113 33.06 -5.87 -14.23
N PHE A 114 32.12 -5.60 -15.13
CA PHE A 114 32.39 -4.99 -16.43
C PHE A 114 33.10 -3.63 -16.30
N HIS A 115 32.57 -2.71 -15.49
CA HIS A 115 33.20 -1.40 -15.29
C HIS A 115 34.59 -1.50 -14.64
N ALA A 116 34.79 -2.45 -13.72
CA ALA A 116 36.10 -2.70 -13.14
C ALA A 116 37.10 -3.22 -14.19
N ALA A 117 36.68 -4.15 -15.04
CA ALA A 117 37.49 -4.66 -16.16
C ALA A 117 37.81 -3.55 -17.17
N SER A 118 36.86 -2.67 -17.52
CA SER A 118 37.11 -1.53 -18.42
C SER A 118 38.16 -0.57 -17.84
N LYS A 119 38.10 -0.30 -16.53
CA LYS A 119 39.10 0.55 -15.88
C LYS A 119 40.49 -0.11 -15.87
N ALA A 120 40.55 -1.42 -15.62
CA ALA A 120 41.79 -2.18 -15.61
C ALA A 120 42.42 -2.26 -17.01
N GLU A 121 41.61 -2.52 -18.04
CA GLU A 121 42.03 -2.55 -19.45
C GLU A 121 42.60 -1.20 -19.88
N ARG A 122 41.90 -0.09 -19.60
CA ARG A 122 42.40 1.25 -19.92
C ARG A 122 43.72 1.57 -19.21
N THR A 123 43.87 1.12 -17.97
CA THR A 123 45.11 1.29 -17.20
C THR A 123 46.25 0.47 -17.82
N ALA A 124 46.00 -0.80 -18.17
CA ALA A 124 46.97 -1.67 -18.81
C ALA A 124 47.36 -1.16 -20.21
N GLN A 125 46.42 -0.58 -20.96
CA GLN A 125 46.65 0.05 -22.25
C GLN A 125 47.66 1.19 -22.15
N VAL A 126 47.44 2.10 -21.19
CA VAL A 126 48.35 3.24 -20.96
C VAL A 126 49.73 2.74 -20.53
N GLN A 127 49.81 1.75 -19.65
CA GLN A 127 51.08 1.16 -19.19
C GLN A 127 51.85 0.50 -20.34
N MET A 128 51.17 -0.28 -21.17
CA MET A 128 51.76 -0.93 -22.36
C MET A 128 52.24 0.11 -23.38
N ARG A 129 51.45 1.15 -23.67
CA ARG A 129 51.85 2.22 -24.59
C ARG A 129 53.08 2.98 -24.09
N ASN A 130 53.13 3.29 -22.79
CA ASN A 130 54.27 3.97 -22.20
C ASN A 130 55.53 3.08 -22.25
N ALA A 131 55.40 1.78 -22.01
CA ALA A 131 56.52 0.85 -22.07
C ALA A 131 57.07 0.67 -23.50
N CYS A 132 56.20 0.55 -24.52
CA CYS A 132 56.62 0.48 -25.93
C CYS A 132 57.28 1.77 -26.44
N GLY A 133 56.99 2.91 -25.81
CA GLY A 133 57.54 4.22 -26.20
C GLY A 133 58.87 4.56 -25.52
N ASP A 134 59.33 3.75 -24.56
CA ASP A 134 60.53 4.00 -23.78
C ASP A 134 61.67 3.08 -24.22
N ALA A 135 62.63 3.66 -24.97
CA ALA A 135 63.78 2.93 -25.50
C ALA A 135 64.76 2.42 -24.42
N THR A 136 64.57 2.78 -23.15
CA THR A 136 65.39 2.31 -22.02
C THR A 136 64.91 0.99 -21.42
N ILE A 137 63.72 0.53 -21.80
CA ILE A 137 63.09 -0.68 -21.26
C ILE A 137 63.47 -1.90 -22.11
N SER A 138 63.66 -3.06 -21.47
CA SER A 138 63.97 -4.30 -22.17
C SER A 138 62.78 -4.88 -22.93
N LEU A 139 63.05 -5.60 -24.01
CA LEU A 139 62.03 -6.30 -24.82
C LEU A 139 61.19 -7.29 -23.99
N ASP A 140 61.77 -7.91 -22.96
CA ASP A 140 61.05 -8.81 -22.04
C ASP A 140 59.98 -8.06 -21.23
N ILE A 141 60.32 -6.89 -20.70
CA ILE A 141 59.38 -6.04 -19.95
C ILE A 141 58.27 -5.53 -20.89
N GLU A 142 58.60 -5.13 -22.11
CA GLU A 142 57.62 -4.72 -23.11
C GLU A 142 56.64 -5.87 -23.43
N SER A 143 57.16 -7.07 -23.71
CA SER A 143 56.35 -8.27 -23.97
C SER A 143 55.41 -8.56 -22.81
N LYS A 144 55.90 -8.49 -21.58
CA LYS A 144 55.09 -8.72 -20.37
C LYS A 144 53.95 -7.71 -20.22
N GLN A 145 54.15 -6.43 -20.59
CA GLN A 145 53.07 -5.45 -20.58
C GLN A 145 52.05 -5.69 -21.68
N ARG A 146 52.48 -6.16 -22.86
CA ARG A 146 51.60 -6.57 -23.96
C ARG A 146 50.70 -7.75 -23.55
N ASP A 147 51.27 -8.76 -22.92
CA ASP A 147 50.53 -9.92 -22.40
C ASP A 147 49.53 -9.52 -21.32
N ARG A 148 49.91 -8.60 -20.44
CA ARG A 148 49.01 -8.07 -19.41
C ARG A 148 47.83 -7.31 -20.03
N TYR A 149 48.09 -6.48 -21.03
CA TYR A 149 47.05 -5.77 -21.76
C TYR A 149 46.08 -6.74 -22.44
N GLN A 150 46.59 -7.76 -23.14
CA GLN A 150 45.76 -8.79 -23.77
C GLN A 150 44.85 -9.50 -22.75
N LYS A 151 45.39 -9.90 -21.60
CA LYS A 151 44.60 -10.51 -20.51
C LYS A 151 43.48 -9.59 -20.02
N CYS A 152 43.73 -8.29 -19.91
CA CYS A 152 42.70 -7.33 -19.53
C CYS A 152 41.62 -7.16 -20.62
N GLN A 153 41.99 -7.23 -21.90
CA GLN A 153 41.02 -7.22 -23.01
C GLN A 153 40.13 -8.47 -23.00
N ASP A 154 40.72 -9.65 -22.76
CA ASP A 154 39.98 -10.91 -22.68
C ASP A 154 38.98 -10.91 -21.51
N GLU A 155 39.40 -10.40 -20.35
CA GLU A 155 38.51 -10.26 -19.17
C GLU A 155 37.43 -9.19 -19.38
N LEU A 156 37.74 -8.09 -20.09
CA LEU A 156 36.75 -7.09 -20.48
C LEU A 156 35.67 -7.72 -21.38
N ALA A 157 36.07 -8.42 -22.44
CA ALA A 157 35.13 -9.09 -23.37
C ALA A 157 34.30 -10.19 -22.67
N LYS A 158 34.88 -10.87 -21.68
CA LYS A 158 34.16 -11.87 -20.87
C LYS A 158 33.13 -11.24 -19.94
N THR A 159 33.51 -10.18 -19.22
CA THR A 159 32.60 -9.47 -18.30
C THR A 159 31.50 -8.72 -19.03
N GLU A 160 31.78 -8.18 -20.22
CA GLU A 160 30.79 -7.57 -21.11
C GLU A 160 29.74 -8.59 -21.56
N ARG A 161 30.17 -9.76 -22.08
CA ARG A 161 29.24 -10.85 -22.45
C ARG A 161 28.37 -11.28 -21.28
N ALA A 162 28.95 -11.43 -20.09
CA ALA A 162 28.19 -11.77 -18.89
C ALA A 162 27.16 -10.69 -18.52
N TYR A 163 27.56 -9.41 -18.58
CA TYR A 163 26.65 -8.30 -18.31
C TYR A 163 25.48 -8.25 -19.30
N CYS A 164 25.76 -8.31 -20.60
CA CYS A 164 24.73 -8.34 -21.65
C CYS A 164 23.77 -9.52 -21.47
N ALA A 165 24.28 -10.73 -21.22
CA ALA A 165 23.44 -11.90 -21.00
C ALA A 165 22.54 -11.76 -19.76
N THR A 166 23.05 -11.18 -18.66
CA THR A 166 22.22 -10.95 -17.47
C THR A 166 21.15 -9.89 -17.70
N LEU A 167 21.46 -8.85 -18.48
CA LEU A 167 20.51 -7.79 -18.86
C LEU A 167 19.40 -8.31 -19.76
N GLU A 168 19.73 -9.12 -20.76
CA GLU A 168 18.77 -9.73 -21.66
C GLU A 168 17.78 -10.62 -20.89
N ASN A 169 18.31 -11.47 -19.99
CA ASN A 169 17.48 -12.29 -19.11
C ASN A 169 16.53 -11.44 -18.25
N LEU A 170 17.01 -10.31 -17.69
CA LEU A 170 16.16 -9.41 -16.90
C LEU A 170 15.04 -8.78 -17.76
N ASN A 171 15.36 -8.36 -18.98
CA ASN A 171 14.40 -7.79 -19.92
C ASN A 171 13.33 -8.81 -20.34
N ASN A 172 13.73 -10.06 -20.60
CA ASN A 172 12.80 -11.15 -20.94
C ASN A 172 11.81 -11.43 -19.80
N MET A 173 12.22 -11.21 -18.55
CA MET A 173 11.34 -11.36 -17.39
C MET A 173 10.41 -10.16 -17.15
N LYS A 174 10.64 -9.00 -17.79
CA LYS A 174 9.91 -7.75 -17.50
C LYS A 174 8.39 -7.92 -17.64
N LYS A 175 7.93 -8.58 -18.70
CA LYS A 175 6.50 -8.78 -18.95
C LYS A 175 5.84 -9.64 -17.85
N SER A 176 6.47 -10.76 -17.50
CA SER A 176 5.96 -11.64 -16.44
C SER A 176 6.00 -10.97 -15.06
N TYR A 177 7.06 -10.22 -14.76
CA TYR A 177 7.14 -9.44 -13.53
C TYR A 177 6.02 -8.41 -13.42
N ILE A 178 5.78 -7.61 -14.46
CA ILE A 178 4.70 -6.64 -14.47
C ILE A 178 3.35 -7.33 -14.29
N SER A 179 3.12 -8.45 -15.00
CA SER A 179 1.88 -9.24 -14.85
C SER A 179 1.68 -9.70 -13.41
N HIS A 180 2.66 -10.37 -12.81
CA HIS A 180 2.53 -10.86 -11.44
C HIS A 180 2.36 -9.74 -10.41
N MET A 181 3.00 -8.58 -10.61
CA MET A 181 2.79 -7.43 -9.72
C MET A 181 1.39 -6.82 -9.91
N SER A 182 0.86 -6.80 -11.13
CA SER A 182 -0.50 -6.35 -11.42
C SER A 182 -1.56 -7.29 -10.88
N ASP A 183 -1.29 -8.59 -10.79
CA ASP A 183 -2.22 -9.58 -10.22
C ASP A 183 -2.39 -9.42 -8.69
N VAL A 184 -1.44 -8.75 -8.02
CA VAL A 184 -1.48 -8.47 -6.57
C VAL A 184 -2.14 -7.11 -6.26
N CYS A 185 -2.13 -6.18 -7.21
CA CYS A 185 -2.71 -4.83 -7.08
C CYS A 185 -4.24 -4.83 -7.27
#